data_AF-A0A7X0JQM2-F1
#
_entry.id   AF-A0A7X0JQM2-F1
#
_cell.length_a   1.000
_cell.length_b   1.000
_cell.length_c   1.000
_cell.angle_alpha   90.00
_cell.angle_beta   90.00
_cell.angle_gamma   90.00
#
_symmetry.space_group_name_H-M   'P 1'
#
loop_
_entity.id
_entity.type
_entity.pdbx_description
1 polymer ?
#
loop_
_entity_poly.entity_id
_entity_poly.type
_entity_poly.pdbx_seq_one_letter_code
_entity_poly.pdbx_strand_id
1 'polypeptide(L)'
;MPLLRIAQLRGLAAYQDHGNIHFSDGRDAARAAAVRDYLADREQRPDASRVAVAQRRVDARGINEGIRSELQERGELAIGEESGEFTFQTDDGLRSFAAGDRLVFLENNRELGVKNGMLGEVKAVEHDAIHVALDGASDRADTRMIKVPMKDYQAVDHGYATTIHKNQGATVDRAFVLASGTMDRHLTYVAMSRHRHDVQLYGDAQEFASRRGVS
;
A
#
# COMPACT_ATOMS: atom_id res chain seq x y z
N MET A 1 0.27 27.98 19.89
CA MET A 1 1.04 26.75 20.23
C MET A 1 0.10 25.59 20.59
N PRO A 2 -0.66 24.98 19.65
CA PRO A 2 -1.56 23.87 19.96
C PRO A 2 -1.03 22.47 19.55
N LEU A 3 0.11 22.39 18.87
CA LEU A 3 0.63 21.13 18.31
C LEU A 3 1.13 20.12 19.36
N LEU A 4 1.40 20.57 20.60
CA LEU A 4 2.02 19.73 21.64
C LEU A 4 1.05 18.79 22.39
N ARG A 5 -0.26 18.81 22.09
CA ARG A 5 -1.25 18.02 22.85
C ARG A 5 -1.95 16.91 22.08
N ILE A 6 -1.48 16.51 20.90
CA ILE A 6 -2.00 15.30 20.20
C ILE A 6 -1.43 13.99 20.84
N ALA A 7 -0.40 14.11 21.69
CA ALA A 7 0.47 13.05 22.21
C ALA A 7 -0.02 12.25 23.45
N GLN A 8 -1.20 11.61 23.41
CA GLN A 8 -1.58 10.64 24.47
C GLN A 8 -2.25 9.36 23.94
N LEU A 9 -1.85 8.90 22.76
CA LEU A 9 -1.93 7.48 22.44
C LEU A 9 -0.69 6.82 23.06
N ARG A 10 -0.82 6.25 24.25
CA ARG A 10 0.28 5.63 25.04
C ARG A 10 1.08 4.53 24.30
N GLY A 11 0.73 4.16 23.07
CA GLY A 11 1.47 3.23 22.19
C GLY A 11 2.30 3.89 21.07
N LEU A 12 2.20 5.20 20.85
CA LEU A 12 2.85 5.93 19.75
C LEU A 12 4.03 6.81 20.20
N ALA A 13 4.26 6.96 21.52
CA ALA A 13 5.32 7.81 22.06
C ALA A 13 6.70 7.44 21.53
N ALA A 14 6.99 6.14 21.38
CA ALA A 14 8.27 5.65 20.83
C ALA A 14 8.53 6.08 19.36
N TYR A 15 7.50 6.51 18.63
CA TYR A 15 7.59 6.89 17.22
C TYR A 15 7.45 8.41 17.01
N GLN A 16 7.00 9.14 18.05
CA GLN A 16 6.95 10.60 18.03
C GLN A 16 8.36 11.20 18.05
N ASP A 17 9.28 10.60 18.79
CA ASP A 17 10.63 11.13 19.01
C ASP A 17 11.54 11.00 17.77
N HIS A 18 11.12 10.22 16.75
CA HIS A 18 11.91 9.99 15.53
C HIS A 18 11.44 10.79 14.30
N GLY A 19 10.40 11.63 14.42
CA GLY A 19 9.88 12.40 13.28
C GLY A 19 8.99 11.57 12.33
N ASN A 20 8.60 10.37 12.74
CA ASN A 20 7.87 9.40 11.93
C ASN A 20 6.35 9.61 11.93
N ILE A 21 5.86 10.75 12.46
CA ILE A 21 4.43 11.06 12.51
C ILE A 21 4.16 12.40 11.83
N HIS A 22 3.33 12.36 10.80
CA HIS A 22 2.93 13.48 9.96
C HIS A 22 1.44 13.75 10.16
N PHE A 23 1.11 14.93 10.67
CA PHE A 23 -0.26 15.40 10.76
C PHE A 23 -0.54 16.41 9.64
N SER A 24 -1.65 16.20 8.93
CA SER A 24 -2.15 17.13 7.91
C SER A 24 -3.51 17.69 8.31
N ASP A 25 -3.89 18.81 7.70
CA ASP A 25 -5.24 19.36 7.85
C ASP A 25 -6.20 18.62 6.92
N GLY A 26 -6.93 17.65 7.47
CA GLY A 26 -7.83 16.79 6.71
C GLY A 26 -7.19 15.50 6.19
N ARG A 27 -8.05 14.51 6.02
CA ARG A 27 -7.69 13.16 5.58
C ARG A 27 -7.08 13.10 4.18
N ASP A 28 -7.62 13.86 3.23
CA ASP A 28 -7.10 13.87 1.86
C ASP A 28 -5.66 14.40 1.80
N ALA A 29 -5.35 15.42 2.62
CA ALA A 29 -4.00 15.94 2.75
C ALA A 29 -3.04 14.93 3.43
N ALA A 30 -3.53 14.16 4.41
CA ALA A 30 -2.75 13.09 5.02
C ALA A 30 -2.47 11.95 4.00
N ARG A 31 -3.47 11.60 3.18
CA ARG A 31 -3.32 10.64 2.09
C ARG A 31 -2.31 11.11 1.05
N ALA A 32 -2.41 12.36 0.60
CA ALA A 32 -1.47 12.94 -0.35
C ALA A 32 -0.04 12.97 0.19
N ALA A 33 0.15 13.26 1.48
CA ALA A 33 1.46 13.18 2.11
C ALA A 33 2.04 11.75 2.08
N ALA A 34 1.23 10.74 2.39
CA ALA A 34 1.65 9.34 2.32
C ALA A 34 2.06 8.93 0.89
N VAL A 35 1.32 9.38 -0.13
CA VAL A 35 1.64 9.14 -1.55
C VAL A 35 2.99 9.77 -1.92
N ARG A 36 3.20 11.05 -1.59
CA ARG A 36 4.45 11.74 -1.90
C ARG A 36 5.66 11.06 -1.27
N ASP A 37 5.58 10.73 0.01
CA ASP A 37 6.71 10.19 0.75
C ASP A 37 6.99 8.73 0.33
N TYR A 38 5.95 7.97 -0.04
CA TYR A 38 6.11 6.66 -0.68
C TYR A 38 6.92 6.76 -1.98
N LEU A 39 6.58 7.71 -2.85
CA LEU A 39 7.27 7.93 -4.13
C LEU A 39 8.71 8.42 -3.90
N ALA A 40 8.91 9.34 -2.98
CA ALA A 40 10.24 9.84 -2.62
C ALA A 40 11.16 8.73 -2.08
N ASP A 41 10.62 7.81 -1.24
CA ASP A 41 11.38 6.64 -0.80
C ASP A 41 11.69 5.68 -1.95
N ARG A 42 10.74 5.47 -2.87
CA ARG A 42 10.96 4.64 -4.06
C ARG A 42 12.11 5.17 -4.92
N GLU A 43 12.19 6.48 -5.13
CA GLU A 43 13.31 7.10 -5.86
C GLU A 43 14.65 6.94 -5.12
N GLN A 44 14.66 7.16 -3.81
CA GLN A 44 15.89 7.09 -3.01
C GLN A 44 16.40 5.66 -2.80
N ARG A 45 15.49 4.68 -2.84
CA ARG A 45 15.77 3.27 -2.46
C ARG A 45 15.05 2.29 -3.40
N PRO A 46 15.34 2.28 -4.71
CA PRO A 46 14.58 1.49 -5.69
C PRO A 46 14.43 0.01 -5.30
N ASP A 47 15.46 -0.60 -4.71
CA ASP A 47 15.48 -2.02 -4.36
C ASP A 47 14.79 -2.37 -3.02
N ALA A 48 14.42 -1.37 -2.22
CA ALA A 48 13.76 -1.62 -0.93
C ALA A 48 12.29 -2.00 -1.13
N SER A 49 11.82 -2.99 -0.38
CA SER A 49 10.40 -3.34 -0.36
C SER A 49 9.58 -2.32 0.43
N ARG A 50 8.41 -1.95 -0.10
CA ARG A 50 7.55 -0.91 0.49
C ARG A 50 6.07 -1.19 0.32
N VAL A 51 5.28 -0.77 1.30
CA VAL A 51 3.81 -0.83 1.21
C VAL A 51 3.17 0.31 2.00
N ALA A 52 2.11 0.88 1.45
CA ALA A 52 1.23 1.75 2.20
C ALA A 52 0.13 0.93 2.90
N VAL A 53 -0.30 1.36 4.07
CA VAL A 53 -1.26 0.62 4.90
C VAL A 53 -2.32 1.56 5.43
N ALA A 54 -3.59 1.20 5.26
CA ALA A 54 -4.70 1.97 5.81
C ALA A 54 -5.70 1.06 6.55
N GLN A 55 -6.48 1.63 7.47
CA GLN A 55 -7.57 0.87 8.09
C GLN A 55 -8.74 0.66 7.14
N ARG A 56 -9.16 1.72 6.42
CA ARG A 56 -10.35 1.68 5.56
C ARG A 56 -9.96 1.31 4.13
N ARG A 57 -10.83 0.53 3.47
CA ARG A 57 -10.64 0.15 2.05
C ARG A 57 -10.62 1.36 1.12
N VAL A 58 -11.48 2.35 1.37
CA VAL A 58 -11.51 3.61 0.59
C VAL A 58 -10.19 4.36 0.67
N ASP A 59 -9.56 4.36 1.85
CA ASP A 59 -8.28 5.03 2.07
C ASP A 59 -7.14 4.30 1.33
N ALA A 60 -7.09 2.96 1.42
CA ALA A 60 -6.13 2.14 0.67
C ALA A 60 -6.30 2.32 -0.85
N ARG A 61 -7.55 2.32 -1.34
CA ARG A 61 -7.86 2.57 -2.76
C ARG A 61 -7.38 3.94 -3.21
N GLY A 62 -7.67 4.99 -2.44
CA GLY A 62 -7.21 6.34 -2.78
C GLY A 62 -5.67 6.48 -2.79
N ILE A 63 -4.95 5.71 -1.96
CA ILE A 63 -3.48 5.69 -2.00
C ILE A 63 -2.99 4.94 -3.24
N ASN A 64 -3.58 3.79 -3.58
CA ASN A 64 -3.27 3.05 -4.81
C ASN A 64 -3.45 3.94 -6.05
N GLU A 65 -4.61 4.59 -6.17
CA GLU A 65 -4.93 5.50 -7.28
C GLU A 65 -3.95 6.68 -7.33
N GLY A 66 -3.65 7.29 -6.17
CA GLY A 66 -2.71 8.42 -6.10
C GLY A 66 -1.29 8.05 -6.52
N ILE A 67 -0.75 6.94 -6.02
CA ILE A 67 0.60 6.48 -6.39
C ILE A 67 0.65 6.15 -7.89
N ARG A 68 -0.35 5.41 -8.39
CA ARG A 68 -0.38 4.99 -9.80
C ARG A 68 -0.50 6.19 -10.74
N SER A 69 -1.36 7.15 -10.43
CA SER A 69 -1.55 8.36 -11.23
C SER A 69 -0.26 9.17 -11.34
N GLU A 70 0.44 9.37 -10.22
CA GLU A 70 1.73 10.08 -10.20
C GLU A 70 2.80 9.34 -11.02
N LEU A 71 2.87 8.00 -10.95
CA LEU A 71 3.79 7.23 -11.77
C LEU A 71 3.46 7.33 -13.27
N GLN A 72 2.18 7.40 -13.62
CA GLN A 72 1.73 7.64 -15.00
C GLN A 72 2.09 9.06 -15.48
N GLU A 73 1.89 10.08 -14.64
CA GLU A 73 2.25 11.47 -14.94
C GLU A 73 3.76 11.65 -15.15
N ARG A 74 4.58 10.86 -14.45
CA ARG A 74 6.04 10.81 -14.61
C ARG A 74 6.51 10.00 -15.81
N GLY A 75 5.60 9.32 -16.52
CA GLY A 75 5.93 8.43 -17.63
C GLY A 75 6.59 7.12 -17.18
N GLU A 76 6.51 6.77 -15.91
CA GLU A 76 7.04 5.52 -15.35
C GLU A 76 6.06 4.35 -15.48
N LEU A 77 4.78 4.65 -15.71
CA LEU A 77 3.74 3.67 -16.07
C LEU A 77 3.06 4.09 -17.36
N ALA A 78 2.74 3.10 -18.19
CA ALA A 78 1.98 3.30 -19.41
C ALA A 78 0.57 3.85 -19.13
N ILE A 79 0.08 4.65 -20.06
CA ILE A 79 -1.32 5.10 -20.13
C ILE A 79 -1.89 4.65 -21.48
N GLY A 80 -3.04 3.97 -21.43
CA GLY A 80 -3.76 3.49 -22.59
C GLY A 80 -3.21 2.17 -23.16
N GLU A 81 -4.10 1.44 -23.83
CA GLU A 81 -3.81 0.12 -24.42
C GLU A 81 -2.68 0.14 -25.43
N GLU A 82 -2.61 1.20 -26.25
CA GLU A 82 -1.54 1.36 -27.26
C GLU A 82 -0.14 1.45 -26.63
N SER A 83 -0.07 1.86 -25.35
CA SER A 83 1.18 2.00 -24.60
C SER A 83 1.46 0.79 -23.68
N GLY A 84 0.56 -0.20 -23.63
CA GLY A 84 0.72 -1.42 -22.81
C GLY A 84 0.00 -1.40 -21.45
N GLU A 85 -1.02 -0.57 -21.27
CA GLU A 85 -1.96 -0.64 -20.15
C GLU A 85 -3.23 -1.40 -20.56
N PHE A 86 -3.59 -2.48 -19.88
CA PHE A 86 -4.84 -3.21 -20.17
C PHE A 86 -5.79 -3.21 -18.99
N THR A 87 -7.09 -3.15 -19.30
CA THR A 87 -8.16 -3.15 -18.30
C THR A 87 -8.81 -4.52 -18.20
N PHE A 88 -8.95 -5.01 -16.98
CA PHE A 88 -9.55 -6.31 -16.68
C PHE A 88 -10.73 -6.17 -15.72
N GLN A 89 -11.66 -7.12 -15.80
CA GLN A 89 -12.64 -7.35 -14.75
C GLN A 89 -11.95 -8.03 -13.57
N THR A 90 -12.00 -7.40 -12.40
CA THR A 90 -11.63 -7.99 -11.11
C THR A 90 -12.87 -8.17 -10.25
N ASP A 91 -12.76 -8.90 -9.14
CA ASP A 91 -13.87 -9.08 -8.19
C ASP A 91 -14.35 -7.75 -7.60
N ASP A 92 -13.44 -6.78 -7.46
CA ASP A 92 -13.71 -5.44 -6.93
C ASP A 92 -13.90 -4.39 -8.06
N GLY A 93 -14.29 -4.84 -9.26
CA GLY A 93 -14.63 -4.01 -10.43
C GLY A 93 -13.54 -3.93 -11.50
N LEU A 94 -13.66 -3.01 -12.45
CA LEU A 94 -12.63 -2.82 -13.47
C LEU A 94 -11.34 -2.29 -12.86
N ARG A 95 -10.20 -2.85 -13.29
CA ARG A 95 -8.85 -2.36 -12.94
C ARG A 95 -7.94 -2.41 -14.15
N SER A 96 -7.17 -1.35 -14.32
CA SER A 96 -6.14 -1.25 -15.35
C SER A 96 -4.77 -1.55 -14.76
N PHE A 97 -3.97 -2.33 -15.47
CA PHE A 97 -2.61 -2.69 -15.09
C PHE A 97 -1.64 -2.40 -16.23
N ALA A 98 -0.45 -1.95 -15.88
CA ALA A 98 0.67 -1.76 -16.79
C ALA A 98 1.94 -2.44 -16.23
N ALA A 99 2.94 -2.70 -17.07
CA ALA A 99 4.25 -3.12 -16.57
C ALA A 99 4.81 -2.08 -15.58
N GLY A 100 5.36 -2.55 -14.46
CA GLY A 100 5.79 -1.73 -13.33
C GLY A 100 4.73 -1.59 -12.22
N ASP A 101 3.47 -1.96 -12.47
CA ASP A 101 2.44 -1.89 -11.43
C ASP A 101 2.75 -2.82 -10.26
N ARG A 102 2.35 -2.41 -9.05
CA ARG A 102 2.28 -3.32 -7.90
C ARG A 102 0.92 -4.00 -7.87
N LEU A 103 0.91 -5.31 -7.62
CA LEU A 103 -0.31 -6.13 -7.58
C LEU A 103 -0.41 -6.87 -6.25
N VAL A 104 -1.63 -7.00 -5.74
CA VAL A 104 -1.95 -7.82 -4.57
C VAL A 104 -2.93 -8.94 -4.94
N PHE A 105 -2.64 -10.16 -4.48
CA PHE A 105 -3.53 -11.31 -4.59
C PHE A 105 -4.53 -11.30 -3.43
N LEU A 106 -5.81 -11.47 -3.72
CA LEU A 106 -6.91 -11.36 -2.75
C LEU A 106 -7.52 -12.70 -2.36
N GLU A 107 -7.17 -13.77 -3.08
CA GLU A 107 -7.60 -15.14 -2.78
C GLU A 107 -6.46 -16.14 -2.90
N ASN A 108 -6.57 -17.25 -2.15
CA ASN A 108 -5.61 -18.34 -2.27
C ASN A 108 -5.86 -19.10 -3.57
N ASN A 109 -4.82 -19.38 -4.34
CA ASN A 109 -4.90 -20.28 -5.49
C ASN A 109 -3.69 -21.21 -5.49
N ARG A 110 -3.95 -22.52 -5.40
CA ARG A 110 -2.90 -23.54 -5.29
C ARG A 110 -2.14 -23.75 -6.60
N GLU A 111 -2.81 -23.62 -7.74
CA GLU A 111 -2.23 -23.82 -9.07
C GLU A 111 -1.25 -22.69 -9.41
N LEU A 112 -1.68 -21.44 -9.17
CA LEU A 112 -0.81 -20.27 -9.24
C LEU A 112 0.23 -20.25 -8.10
N GLY A 113 -0.03 -21.00 -7.03
CA GLY A 113 0.81 -21.03 -5.83
C GLY A 113 0.88 -19.67 -5.14
N VAL A 114 -0.24 -18.95 -5.11
CA VAL A 114 -0.40 -17.63 -4.49
C VAL A 114 -1.32 -17.72 -3.28
N LYS A 115 -1.12 -16.82 -2.32
CA LYS A 115 -1.93 -16.69 -1.12
C LYS A 115 -2.54 -15.29 -1.05
N ASN A 116 -3.69 -15.17 -0.40
CA ASN A 116 -4.28 -13.88 -0.08
C ASN A 116 -3.27 -13.00 0.69
N GLY A 117 -3.07 -11.78 0.23
CA GLY A 117 -2.12 -10.81 0.75
C GLY A 117 -0.72 -10.90 0.16
N MET A 118 -0.43 -11.88 -0.73
CA MET A 118 0.83 -11.86 -1.48
C MET A 118 0.88 -10.66 -2.41
N LEU A 119 2.06 -10.05 -2.48
CA LEU A 119 2.36 -8.93 -3.35
C LEU A 119 3.30 -9.36 -4.47
N GLY A 120 3.26 -8.61 -5.56
CA GLY A 120 4.22 -8.76 -6.64
C GLY A 120 4.28 -7.51 -7.52
N GLU A 121 5.24 -7.53 -8.43
CA GLU A 121 5.40 -6.52 -9.47
C GLU A 121 4.93 -7.08 -10.81
N VAL A 122 4.10 -6.33 -11.51
CA VAL A 122 3.67 -6.63 -12.87
C VAL A 122 4.86 -6.39 -13.79
N LYS A 123 5.35 -7.45 -14.46
CA LYS A 123 6.46 -7.35 -15.42
C LYS A 123 6.00 -7.18 -16.86
N ALA A 124 4.82 -7.70 -17.18
CA ALA A 124 4.19 -7.53 -18.48
C ALA A 124 2.67 -7.74 -18.36
N VAL A 125 1.92 -7.13 -19.28
CA VAL A 125 0.47 -7.25 -19.37
C VAL A 125 0.10 -7.64 -20.79
N GLU A 126 -0.73 -8.67 -20.92
CA GLU A 126 -1.31 -9.16 -22.17
C GLU A 126 -2.83 -9.00 -22.09
N HIS A 127 -3.54 -9.07 -23.21
CA HIS A 127 -5.00 -8.87 -23.25
C HIS A 127 -5.79 -9.85 -22.34
N ASP A 128 -5.27 -11.04 -22.06
CA ASP A 128 -5.95 -12.05 -21.22
C ASP A 128 -5.18 -12.45 -19.96
N ALA A 129 -4.04 -11.82 -19.68
CA ALA A 129 -3.18 -12.23 -18.59
C ALA A 129 -2.23 -11.15 -18.08
N ILE A 130 -1.79 -11.32 -16.84
CA ILE A 130 -0.78 -10.47 -16.19
C ILE A 130 0.41 -11.33 -15.79
N HIS A 131 1.62 -10.94 -16.16
CA HIS A 131 2.85 -11.59 -15.71
C HIS A 131 3.38 -10.90 -14.46
N VAL A 132 3.48 -11.63 -13.36
CA VAL A 132 3.82 -11.08 -12.04
C VAL A 132 5.09 -11.73 -11.49
N ALA A 133 6.03 -10.89 -11.08
CA ALA A 133 7.15 -11.25 -10.22
C ALA A 133 6.70 -11.24 -8.76
N LEU A 134 6.63 -12.40 -8.10
CA LEU A 134 6.20 -12.48 -6.70
C LEU A 134 7.28 -11.97 -5.74
N ASP A 135 6.87 -11.21 -4.73
CA ASP A 135 7.74 -10.79 -3.63
C ASP A 135 8.13 -11.98 -2.74
N GLY A 136 9.32 -11.92 -2.14
CA GLY A 136 9.68 -12.81 -1.02
C GLY A 136 9.81 -14.29 -1.36
N ALA A 137 9.92 -14.65 -2.65
CA ALA A 137 10.43 -15.95 -3.09
C ALA A 137 11.88 -16.08 -2.58
N SER A 138 12.02 -16.54 -1.33
CA SER A 138 13.27 -16.58 -0.58
C SER A 138 14.09 -17.83 -0.95
N ASP A 139 15.41 -17.67 -0.87
CA ASP A 139 16.47 -18.69 -0.90
C ASP A 139 16.83 -19.36 -2.23
N ARG A 140 16.21 -18.97 -3.34
CA ARG A 140 16.72 -19.27 -4.68
C ARG A 140 16.84 -17.97 -5.44
N ALA A 141 17.95 -17.76 -6.12
CA ALA A 141 18.30 -16.54 -6.84
C ALA A 141 17.35 -16.16 -8.00
N ASP A 142 16.17 -16.79 -8.09
CA ASP A 142 15.17 -16.58 -9.12
C ASP A 142 13.88 -16.01 -8.51
N THR A 143 13.61 -14.74 -8.82
CA THR A 143 12.29 -14.15 -8.63
C THR A 143 11.25 -15.05 -9.33
N ARG A 144 10.30 -15.59 -8.56
CA ARG A 144 9.28 -16.48 -9.12
C ARG A 144 8.32 -15.67 -10.00
N MET A 145 8.49 -15.82 -11.31
CA MET A 145 7.57 -15.31 -12.32
C MET A 145 6.35 -16.23 -12.45
N ILE A 146 5.15 -15.66 -12.45
CA ILE A 146 3.90 -16.37 -12.73
C ILE A 146 3.08 -15.64 -13.79
N LYS A 147 2.34 -16.40 -14.60
CA LYS A 147 1.30 -15.87 -15.49
C LYS A 147 -0.05 -16.02 -14.79
N VAL A 148 -0.76 -14.91 -14.61
CA VAL A 148 -2.10 -14.85 -14.02
C VAL A 148 -3.13 -14.73 -15.16
N PRO A 149 -3.81 -15.83 -15.56
CA PRO A 149 -4.87 -15.78 -16.55
C PRO A 149 -6.10 -15.07 -15.97
N MET A 150 -6.44 -13.90 -16.50
CA MET A 150 -7.48 -13.01 -15.95
C MET A 150 -8.92 -13.51 -16.18
N LYS A 151 -9.07 -14.59 -16.97
CA LYS A 151 -10.34 -15.32 -17.10
C LYS A 151 -10.58 -16.30 -15.95
N ASP A 152 -9.52 -16.82 -15.35
CA ASP A 152 -9.59 -17.88 -14.34
C ASP A 152 -9.33 -17.35 -12.92
N TYR A 153 -8.68 -16.18 -12.80
CA TYR A 153 -8.37 -15.56 -11.52
C TYR A 153 -8.57 -14.04 -11.57
N GLN A 154 -9.62 -13.56 -10.90
CA GLN A 154 -10.05 -12.14 -10.88
C GLN A 154 -9.85 -11.48 -9.52
N ALA A 155 -9.37 -12.23 -8.53
CA ALA A 155 -9.12 -11.78 -7.17
C ALA A 155 -7.79 -11.01 -7.05
N VAL A 156 -7.64 -9.92 -7.80
CA VAL A 156 -6.46 -9.03 -7.77
C VAL A 156 -6.88 -7.57 -7.62
N ASP A 157 -6.00 -6.75 -7.05
CA ASP A 157 -6.12 -5.28 -7.06
C ASP A 157 -4.70 -4.67 -7.09
N HIS A 158 -4.60 -3.34 -7.14
CA HIS A 158 -3.31 -2.65 -6.99
C HIS A 158 -2.72 -2.88 -5.60
N GLY A 159 -1.43 -3.18 -5.57
CA GLY A 159 -0.68 -3.60 -4.40
C GLY A 159 0.24 -2.54 -3.79
N TYR A 160 0.10 -1.26 -4.17
CA TYR A 160 0.88 -0.18 -3.54
C TYR A 160 0.45 0.03 -2.08
N ALA A 161 -0.84 -0.09 -1.84
CA ALA A 161 -1.50 0.05 -0.56
C ALA A 161 -2.41 -1.14 -0.24
N THR A 162 -2.43 -1.55 1.03
CA THR A 162 -3.30 -2.63 1.52
C THR A 162 -4.02 -2.21 2.81
N THR A 163 -5.06 -2.97 3.18
CA THR A 163 -5.67 -2.78 4.50
C THR A 163 -4.89 -3.53 5.59
N ILE A 164 -4.86 -2.98 6.81
CA ILE A 164 -4.16 -3.55 7.97
C ILE A 164 -4.51 -5.05 8.18
N HIS A 165 -5.76 -5.42 7.93
CA HIS A 165 -6.24 -6.80 8.11
C HIS A 165 -5.70 -7.80 7.07
N LYS A 166 -5.43 -7.36 5.83
CA LYS A 166 -4.96 -8.25 4.74
C LYS A 166 -3.46 -8.55 4.79
N ASN A 167 -2.71 -7.77 5.55
CA ASN A 167 -1.26 -7.73 5.44
C ASN A 167 -0.57 -8.66 6.49
N GLN A 168 -1.26 -9.71 6.96
CA GLN A 168 -0.87 -10.63 8.06
C GLN A 168 0.32 -11.58 7.77
N GLY A 169 1.25 -11.22 6.89
CA GLY A 169 2.41 -12.10 6.62
C GLY A 169 3.57 -11.51 5.81
N ALA A 170 3.44 -10.31 5.23
CA ALA A 170 4.52 -9.66 4.50
C ALA A 170 5.26 -8.69 5.42
N THR A 171 6.53 -8.96 5.72
CA THR A 171 7.44 -7.96 6.28
C THR A 171 8.07 -7.20 5.13
N VAL A 172 7.81 -5.90 5.07
CA VAL A 172 8.45 -4.99 4.10
C VAL A 172 9.58 -4.22 4.77
N ASP A 173 10.46 -3.59 4.00
CA ASP A 173 11.51 -2.74 4.56
C ASP A 173 10.93 -1.42 5.08
N ARG A 174 9.92 -0.90 4.37
CA ARG A 174 9.32 0.43 4.55
C ARG A 174 7.79 0.36 4.62
N ALA A 175 7.19 0.96 5.65
CA ALA A 175 5.74 1.05 5.76
C ALA A 175 5.23 2.50 5.86
N PHE A 176 4.20 2.84 5.10
CA PHE A 176 3.55 4.16 5.12
C PHE A 176 2.10 4.01 5.61
N VAL A 177 1.86 4.33 6.87
CA VAL A 177 0.60 4.00 7.56
C VAL A 177 -0.31 5.23 7.59
N LEU A 178 -1.44 5.20 6.89
CA LEU A 178 -2.50 6.18 7.09
C LEU A 178 -3.35 5.77 8.29
N ALA A 179 -3.12 6.45 9.40
CA ALA A 179 -3.87 6.25 10.62
C ALA A 179 -5.25 6.91 10.54
N SER A 180 -6.23 6.25 11.16
CA SER A 180 -7.54 6.85 11.38
C SER A 180 -7.85 6.90 12.85
N GLY A 181 -8.74 7.81 13.25
CA GLY A 181 -9.11 7.99 14.65
C GLY A 181 -9.65 6.70 15.26
N THR A 182 -10.30 5.84 14.47
CA THR A 182 -10.86 4.53 14.86
C THR A 182 -9.84 3.42 15.07
N MET A 183 -8.55 3.66 14.84
CA MET A 183 -7.53 2.64 15.13
C MET A 183 -7.37 2.47 16.63
N ASP A 184 -7.51 1.23 17.09
CA ASP A 184 -7.14 0.87 18.45
C ASP A 184 -5.63 0.59 18.54
N ARG A 185 -5.14 0.43 19.78
CA ARG A 185 -3.73 0.15 20.07
C ARG A 185 -3.22 -1.10 19.34
N HIS A 186 -4.08 -2.09 19.11
CA HIS A 186 -3.71 -3.34 18.46
C HIS A 186 -3.51 -3.14 16.95
N LEU A 187 -4.41 -2.42 16.27
CA LEU A 187 -4.28 -2.07 14.85
C LEU A 187 -3.07 -1.17 14.60
N THR A 188 -2.80 -0.23 15.51
CA THR A 188 -1.59 0.60 15.47
C THR A 188 -0.33 -0.26 15.59
N TYR A 189 -0.27 -1.17 16.55
CA TYR A 189 0.86 -2.08 16.72
C TYR A 189 1.08 -3.00 15.50
N VAL A 190 -0.01 -3.53 14.93
CA VAL A 190 0.07 -4.40 13.75
C VAL A 190 0.56 -3.64 12.52
N ALA A 191 0.08 -2.43 12.27
CA ALA A 191 0.57 -1.61 11.17
C ALA A 191 2.05 -1.25 11.34
N MET A 192 2.46 -0.99 12.59
CA MET A 192 3.81 -0.55 12.92
C MET A 192 4.82 -1.67 13.13
N SER A 193 4.43 -2.94 13.22
CA SER A 193 5.37 -4.07 13.37
C SER A 193 5.73 -4.75 12.04
N ARG A 194 5.24 -4.22 10.92
CA ARG A 194 5.38 -4.82 9.58
C ARG A 194 6.52 -4.24 8.74
N HIS A 195 7.36 -3.41 9.33
CA HIS A 195 8.57 -2.88 8.70
C HIS A 195 9.83 -3.52 9.31
N ARG A 196 10.84 -3.80 8.47
CA ARG A 196 12.17 -4.21 8.94
C ARG A 196 13.02 -3.02 9.36
N HIS A 197 12.82 -1.87 8.72
CA HIS A 197 13.76 -0.78 8.82
C HIS A 197 13.13 0.58 9.15
N ASP A 198 11.95 0.95 8.62
CA ASP A 198 11.28 2.21 9.03
C ASP A 198 9.76 2.22 8.74
N VAL A 199 9.03 3.00 9.55
CA VAL A 199 7.60 3.26 9.40
C VAL A 199 7.31 4.74 9.55
N GLN A 200 6.51 5.27 8.63
CA GLN A 200 5.96 6.62 8.71
C GLN A 200 4.46 6.54 8.91
N LEU A 201 3.91 7.39 9.77
CA LEU A 201 2.50 7.44 10.12
C LEU A 201 1.90 8.79 9.73
N TYR A 202 0.76 8.75 9.04
CA TYR A 202 0.05 9.91 8.54
C TYR A 202 -1.33 9.99 9.18
N GLY A 203 -1.78 11.17 9.56
CA GLY A 203 -3.09 11.33 10.19
C GLY A 203 -3.70 12.71 9.98
N ASP A 204 -5.02 12.77 10.04
CA ASP A 204 -5.78 14.01 10.08
C ASP A 204 -5.76 14.61 11.50
N ALA A 205 -5.15 15.78 11.65
CA ALA A 205 -5.04 16.46 12.95
C ALA A 205 -6.41 16.66 13.63
N GLN A 206 -7.47 16.95 12.85
CA GLN A 206 -8.81 17.22 13.37
C GLN A 206 -9.50 15.94 13.84
N GLU A 207 -9.32 14.83 13.12
CA GLU A 207 -9.86 13.52 13.49
C GLU A 207 -9.25 13.02 14.82
N PHE A 208 -7.96 13.29 15.05
CA PHE A 208 -7.31 12.96 16.32
C PHE A 208 -7.64 13.94 17.45
N ALA A 209 -7.97 15.20 17.16
CA ALA A 209 -8.38 16.19 18.16
C ALA A 209 -9.82 15.98 18.67
N SER A 210 -10.77 15.65 17.78
CA SER A 210 -12.20 15.51 18.10
C SER A 210 -12.54 14.35 19.04
N ARG A 211 -11.73 13.29 19.08
CA ARG A 211 -11.92 12.13 19.98
C ARG A 211 -11.63 12.40 21.46
N ARG A 212 -11.14 13.58 21.83
CA ARG A 212 -10.93 13.96 23.25
C ARG A 212 -12.11 14.69 23.89
N GLY A 213 -13.18 14.94 23.13
CA GLY A 213 -14.37 15.66 23.61
C GLY A 213 -15.49 14.78 24.17
N VAL A 214 -15.32 13.46 24.21
CA VAL A 214 -16.32 12.53 24.77
C VAL A 214 -15.67 11.74 25.91
N SER A 215 -15.74 12.29 27.12
CA SER A 215 -15.66 11.53 28.37
C SER A 215 -16.96 11.68 29.12
#